data_AF-A0A399CXD8-F1
#
_entry.id   AF-A0A399CXD8-F1
#
_cell.length_a   1.000
_cell.length_b   1.000
_cell.length_c   1.000
_cell.angle_alpha   90.00
_cell.angle_beta   90.00
_cell.angle_gamma   90.00
#
_symmetry.space_group_name_H-M   'P 1'
#
loop_
_entity.id
_entity.type
_entity.pdbx_description
1 polymer ?
#
loop_
_entity_poly.entity_id
_entity_poly.type
_entity_poly.pdbx_seq_one_letter_code
_entity_poly.pdbx_strand_id
1 'polypeptide(L)'
;MKNSNKNSSNRKFFLIILLSLLLVLDNYIHAIENESVYTVEVNIPPYDSLNSEHFLISTISDWSHINDSNKRYFYVEPHSGYGTITITADGTAEQKRYISLYNGNNTHPAKLSDAQQADVQLIFSNAHYWVVDRMSSIDPGGVVCYTVADHSQNIVLNRIHLKNFYNGFVIKGTLNTPYTENITIQNSRIDPMSAAGIDADRVAILLTGEAWNISRTLKNTKILNNEIKNCNDGVMPLRHPAVSGLEVDYPGTIIDCNHIYVDSDVYTDGNGNYDPNGLWAWTENAIDLKGGSNDPNNPMIISNNYLWGYRRTDTNGGGSGSWGPASDGHYHVKNVIIKDNVIFDSNRGICFSDPGG
;
A
#
# COMPACT_ATOMS: atom_id res chain seq x y z
N MET A 1 61.66 28.36 -18.70
CA MET A 1 60.92 27.07 -18.60
C MET A 1 60.40 26.84 -17.17
N LYS A 2 59.45 27.64 -16.66
CA LYS A 2 58.88 27.45 -15.30
C LYS A 2 57.37 27.77 -15.19
N ASN A 3 56.61 27.73 -16.29
CA ASN A 3 55.18 28.05 -16.28
C ASN A 3 54.23 26.91 -16.73
N SER A 4 54.72 25.71 -17.05
CA SER A 4 53.83 24.62 -17.54
C SER A 4 53.20 23.76 -16.42
N ASN A 5 53.68 23.84 -15.18
CA ASN A 5 53.22 22.93 -14.12
C ASN A 5 52.00 23.43 -13.32
N LYS A 6 51.61 24.72 -13.41
CA LYS A 6 50.39 25.21 -12.74
C LYS A 6 49.11 24.82 -13.48
N ASN A 7 49.17 24.64 -14.80
CA ASN A 7 47.98 24.32 -15.61
C ASN A 7 47.50 22.86 -15.46
N SER A 8 48.37 21.92 -15.10
CA SER A 8 47.96 20.51 -14.93
C SER A 8 47.20 20.28 -13.60
N SER A 9 47.59 21.00 -12.54
CA SER A 9 46.93 20.90 -11.23
C SER A 9 45.50 21.43 -11.27
N ASN A 10 45.28 22.57 -11.92
CA ASN A 10 43.94 23.17 -12.03
C ASN A 10 42.99 22.32 -12.89
N ARG A 11 43.49 21.64 -13.93
CA ARG A 11 42.69 20.72 -14.75
C ARG A 11 42.28 19.46 -13.98
N LYS A 12 43.17 18.89 -13.16
CA LYS A 12 42.83 17.75 -12.31
C LYS A 12 41.80 18.11 -11.24
N PHE A 13 41.93 19.29 -10.64
CA PHE A 13 40.98 19.76 -9.63
C PHE A 13 39.58 20.00 -10.23
N PHE A 14 39.51 20.61 -11.42
CA PHE A 14 38.25 20.82 -12.13
C PHE A 14 37.57 19.51 -12.54
N LEU A 15 38.35 18.52 -13.01
CA LEU A 15 37.83 17.20 -13.38
C LEU A 15 37.26 16.45 -12.18
N ILE A 16 37.91 16.54 -11.00
CA ILE A 16 37.41 15.93 -9.76
C ILE A 16 36.09 16.56 -9.33
N ILE A 17 35.99 17.90 -9.34
CA ILE A 17 34.74 18.60 -9.01
C ILE A 17 33.62 18.21 -9.96
N LEU A 18 33.89 18.14 -11.28
CA LEU A 18 32.90 17.75 -12.27
C LEU A 18 32.42 16.30 -12.07
N LEU A 19 33.34 15.37 -11.79
CA LEU A 19 33.00 13.98 -11.47
C LEU A 19 32.18 13.86 -10.18
N SER A 20 32.53 14.63 -9.15
CA SER A 20 31.75 14.69 -7.91
C SER A 20 30.35 15.27 -8.13
N LEU A 21 30.21 16.31 -8.96
CA LEU A 21 28.91 16.87 -9.34
C LEU A 21 28.08 15.88 -10.14
N LEU A 22 28.69 15.16 -11.10
CA LEU A 22 28.00 14.13 -11.87
C LEU A 22 27.53 12.98 -10.98
N LEU A 23 28.35 12.51 -10.03
CA LEU A 23 27.95 11.48 -9.07
C LEU A 23 26.84 11.95 -8.12
N VAL A 24 26.84 13.23 -7.72
CA VAL A 24 25.75 13.80 -6.92
C VAL A 24 24.47 13.91 -7.76
N LEU A 25 24.57 14.32 -9.03
CA LEU A 25 23.44 14.37 -9.96
C LEU A 25 22.88 12.98 -10.25
N ASP A 26 23.71 11.96 -10.44
CA ASP A 26 23.28 10.58 -10.71
C ASP A 26 22.55 9.98 -9.50
N ASN A 27 23.05 10.22 -8.28
CA ASN A 27 22.36 9.82 -7.05
C ASN A 27 21.06 10.60 -6.82
N TYR A 28 21.00 11.88 -7.23
CA TYR A 28 19.78 12.68 -7.12
C TYR A 28 18.74 12.27 -8.17
N ILE A 29 19.17 11.91 -9.38
CA ILE A 29 18.31 11.41 -10.45
C ILE A 29 17.78 10.02 -10.08
N HIS A 30 18.61 9.09 -9.60
CA HIS A 30 18.14 7.77 -9.14
C HIS A 30 17.25 7.81 -7.90
N ALA A 31 17.42 8.81 -7.02
CA ALA A 31 16.49 9.03 -5.91
C ALA A 31 15.13 9.55 -6.38
N ILE A 32 15.07 10.30 -7.47
CA ILE A 32 13.82 10.76 -8.11
C ILE A 32 13.19 9.67 -8.99
N GLU A 33 13.99 8.79 -9.60
CA GLU A 33 13.53 7.72 -10.49
C GLU A 33 12.79 6.57 -9.77
N ASN A 34 12.88 6.47 -8.44
CA ASN A 34 12.24 5.40 -7.68
C ASN A 34 10.97 5.82 -6.93
N GLU A 35 10.57 7.09 -6.98
CA GLU A 35 9.31 7.55 -6.39
C GLU A 35 8.27 7.83 -7.47
N SER A 36 7.04 7.39 -7.22
CA SER A 36 5.92 7.64 -8.10
C SER A 36 5.64 9.13 -8.22
N VAL A 37 5.47 9.61 -9.45
CA VAL A 37 5.03 10.99 -9.76
C VAL A 37 3.61 11.30 -9.26
N TYR A 38 2.86 10.26 -8.85
CA TYR A 38 1.50 10.40 -8.35
C TYR A 38 1.40 10.60 -6.83
N THR A 39 2.55 10.55 -6.14
CA THR A 39 2.67 10.69 -4.68
C THR A 39 2.08 12.02 -4.22
N VAL A 40 1.31 11.97 -3.14
CA VAL A 40 0.74 13.17 -2.50
C VAL A 40 1.68 13.64 -1.41
N GLU A 41 2.02 14.92 -1.42
CA GLU A 41 2.83 15.52 -0.36
C GLU A 41 2.07 15.51 0.98
N VAL A 42 2.74 15.07 2.04
CA VAL A 42 2.18 14.99 3.40
C VAL A 42 3.01 15.87 4.33
N ASN A 43 2.42 17.02 4.70
CA ASN A 43 3.01 17.99 5.62
C ASN A 43 2.10 18.15 6.83
N ILE A 44 2.55 17.66 7.99
CA ILE A 44 1.82 17.76 9.25
C ILE A 44 2.62 18.66 10.18
N PRO A 45 2.03 19.73 10.74
CA PRO A 45 2.73 20.57 11.72
C PRO A 45 3.11 19.76 12.97
N PRO A 46 4.10 20.23 13.75
CA PRO A 46 4.35 19.66 15.07
C PRO A 46 3.16 19.89 16.02
N TYR A 47 3.01 19.02 17.01
CA TYR A 47 2.02 19.20 18.07
C TYR A 47 2.26 20.54 18.82
N ASP A 48 1.15 21.19 19.15
CA ASP A 48 1.11 22.47 19.87
C ASP A 48 -0.10 22.42 20.79
N SER A 49 0.14 22.35 22.10
CA SER A 49 -0.92 22.27 23.12
C SER A 49 -1.74 23.56 23.26
N LEU A 50 -1.26 24.68 22.71
CA LEU A 50 -1.97 25.96 22.73
C LEU A 50 -2.90 26.11 21.52
N ASN A 51 -2.72 25.30 20.47
CA ASN A 51 -3.60 25.31 19.31
C ASN A 51 -4.87 24.49 19.59
N SER A 52 -6.02 25.15 19.55
CA SER A 52 -7.32 24.51 19.81
C SER A 52 -7.70 23.43 18.79
N GLU A 53 -7.14 23.45 17.58
CA GLU A 53 -7.37 22.42 16.55
C GLU A 53 -6.54 21.15 16.78
N HIS A 54 -5.53 21.21 17.66
CA HIS A 54 -4.66 20.08 17.98
C HIS A 54 -5.26 19.25 19.13
N PHE A 55 -5.05 17.95 19.08
CA PHE A 55 -5.44 17.01 20.12
C PHE A 55 -4.41 15.90 20.25
N LEU A 56 -3.99 15.59 21.48
CA LEU A 56 -3.09 14.49 21.79
C LEU A 56 -3.93 13.31 22.28
N ILE A 57 -3.81 12.18 21.61
CA ILE A 57 -4.43 10.90 21.97
C ILE A 57 -3.39 10.10 22.75
N SER A 58 -3.58 10.04 24.07
CA SER A 58 -2.69 9.36 25.00
C SER A 58 -3.29 8.05 25.53
N THR A 59 -4.61 7.94 25.51
CA THR A 59 -5.38 6.82 26.05
C THR A 59 -6.46 6.34 25.08
N ILE A 60 -7.03 5.16 25.33
CA ILE A 60 -8.14 4.63 24.54
C ILE A 60 -9.36 5.56 24.56
N SER A 61 -9.67 6.19 25.69
CA SER A 61 -10.82 7.11 25.81
C SER A 61 -10.68 8.37 24.96
N ASP A 62 -9.44 8.81 24.68
CA ASP A 62 -9.16 10.02 23.90
C ASP A 62 -9.64 9.89 22.44
N TRP A 63 -9.74 8.67 21.92
CA TRP A 63 -10.28 8.42 20.57
C TRP A 63 -11.74 8.84 20.41
N SER A 64 -12.48 9.05 21.49
CA SER A 64 -13.84 9.64 21.42
C SER A 64 -13.85 11.04 20.79
N HIS A 65 -12.71 11.74 20.76
CA HIS A 65 -12.56 13.05 20.12
C HIS A 65 -12.24 13.00 18.63
N ILE A 66 -12.00 11.82 18.03
CA ILE A 66 -11.53 11.72 16.63
C ILE A 66 -12.49 12.40 15.63
N ASN A 67 -13.78 12.39 15.97
CA ASN A 67 -14.85 12.99 15.16
C ASN A 67 -15.29 14.39 15.65
N ASP A 68 -14.57 15.01 16.59
CA ASP A 68 -14.86 16.38 17.05
C ASP A 68 -14.64 17.39 15.91
N SER A 69 -15.64 18.21 15.60
CA SER A 69 -15.59 19.19 14.52
C SER A 69 -14.59 20.33 14.77
N ASN A 70 -14.22 20.58 16.04
CA ASN A 70 -13.27 21.63 16.41
C ASN A 70 -11.81 21.16 16.35
N LYS A 71 -11.59 19.86 16.12
CA LYS A 71 -10.26 19.24 16.06
C LYS A 71 -9.93 18.85 14.63
N ARG A 72 -8.67 19.07 14.25
CA ARG A 72 -8.16 18.74 12.91
C ARG A 72 -6.87 17.93 12.94
N TYR A 73 -6.05 18.10 13.96
CA TYR A 73 -4.76 17.42 14.06
C TYR A 73 -4.74 16.52 15.29
N PHE A 74 -4.70 15.22 15.06
CA PHE A 74 -4.69 14.18 16.08
C PHE A 74 -3.30 13.56 16.14
N TYR A 75 -2.62 13.77 17.25
CA TYR A 75 -1.28 13.25 17.52
C TYR A 75 -1.43 12.06 18.45
N VAL A 76 -0.93 10.88 18.07
CA VAL A 76 -1.18 9.63 18.80
C VAL A 76 0.09 9.18 19.49
N GLU A 77 0.06 9.01 20.81
CA GLU A 77 1.21 8.46 21.54
C GLU A 77 1.43 6.97 21.22
N PRO A 78 2.66 6.45 21.38
CA PRO A 78 2.90 5.01 21.29
C PRO A 78 2.06 4.22 22.30
N HIS A 79 1.35 3.20 21.81
CA HIS A 79 0.52 2.32 22.62
C HIS A 79 0.13 1.08 21.78
N SER A 80 0.03 -0.08 22.43
CA SER A 80 -0.46 -1.31 21.80
C SER A 80 -1.97 -1.46 21.97
N GLY A 81 -2.72 -1.83 20.92
CA GLY A 81 -4.13 -2.18 21.06
C GLY A 81 -5.07 -1.02 21.38
N TYR A 82 -4.97 0.10 20.64
CA TYR A 82 -6.04 1.12 20.66
C TYR A 82 -7.38 0.56 20.16
N GLY A 83 -7.33 -0.55 19.41
CA GLY A 83 -8.51 -1.21 18.86
C GLY A 83 -8.99 -0.53 17.57
N THR A 84 -10.24 -0.83 17.22
CA THR A 84 -10.87 -0.36 16.00
C THR A 84 -11.60 0.96 16.21
N ILE A 85 -11.21 1.98 15.46
CA ILE A 85 -11.75 3.34 15.54
C ILE A 85 -12.48 3.68 14.25
N THR A 86 -13.74 4.11 14.38
CA THR A 86 -14.54 4.59 13.25
C THR A 86 -14.45 6.10 13.11
N ILE A 87 -14.09 6.54 11.91
CA ILE A 87 -13.95 7.94 11.49
C ILE A 87 -15.11 8.25 10.56
N THR A 88 -15.86 9.29 10.91
CA THR A 88 -17.04 9.78 10.18
C THR A 88 -17.05 11.29 10.00
N ALA A 89 -16.18 12.03 10.68
CA ALA A 89 -16.06 13.47 10.50
C ALA A 89 -15.31 13.82 9.20
N ASP A 90 -15.62 14.98 8.64
CA ASP A 90 -15.03 15.46 7.39
C ASP A 90 -14.04 16.60 7.59
N GLY A 91 -13.01 16.62 6.74
CA GLY A 91 -12.24 17.82 6.43
C GLY A 91 -12.70 18.45 5.10
N THR A 92 -11.91 19.39 4.59
CA THR A 92 -12.04 19.91 3.23
C THR A 92 -10.70 19.86 2.48
N ALA A 93 -10.68 20.20 1.20
CA ALA A 93 -9.44 20.26 0.42
C ALA A 93 -8.42 21.24 1.04
N GLU A 94 -8.89 22.39 1.54
CA GLU A 94 -8.10 23.43 2.20
C GLU A 94 -7.85 23.13 3.68
N GLN A 95 -8.78 22.42 4.32
CA GLN A 95 -8.77 22.12 5.75
C GLN A 95 -8.89 20.61 6.01
N LYS A 96 -7.92 19.85 5.52
CA LYS A 96 -7.84 18.40 5.80
C LYS A 96 -7.71 18.14 7.30
N ARG A 97 -8.04 16.90 7.69
CA ARG A 97 -7.85 16.35 9.03
C ARG A 97 -6.71 15.33 9.02
N TYR A 98 -6.00 15.23 10.13
CA TYR A 98 -4.72 14.52 10.21
C TYR A 98 -4.66 13.60 11.43
N ILE A 99 -4.18 12.38 11.24
CA ILE A 99 -3.81 11.47 12.32
C ILE A 99 -2.32 11.16 12.15
N SER A 100 -1.51 11.37 13.18
CA SER A 100 -0.09 11.04 13.10
C SER A 100 0.51 10.56 14.41
N LEU A 101 1.45 9.62 14.33
CA LEU A 101 2.21 9.17 15.48
C LEU A 101 3.05 10.30 16.09
N TYR A 102 2.90 10.48 17.39
CA TYR A 102 3.64 11.40 18.23
C TYR A 102 4.81 10.68 18.90
N ASN A 103 5.91 10.53 18.16
CA ASN A 103 7.13 9.87 18.65
C ASN A 103 8.34 10.81 18.72
N GLY A 104 8.12 12.13 18.63
CA GLY A 104 9.16 13.15 18.73
C GLY A 104 10.15 13.21 17.56
N ASN A 105 9.95 12.45 16.48
CA ASN A 105 10.79 12.47 15.28
C ASN A 105 9.94 12.26 14.01
N ASN A 106 10.55 12.01 12.84
CA ASN A 106 9.86 11.76 11.57
C ASN A 106 10.09 10.34 11.01
N THR A 107 10.40 9.39 11.90
CA THR A 107 10.81 8.03 11.53
C THR A 107 9.61 7.20 11.10
N HIS A 108 9.78 6.41 10.03
CA HIS A 108 8.78 5.42 9.60
C HIS A 108 8.55 4.36 10.70
N PRO A 109 7.31 3.97 11.04
CA PRO A 109 7.04 3.06 12.15
C PRO A 109 7.75 1.72 12.07
N ALA A 110 7.93 1.15 10.88
CA ALA A 110 8.71 -0.07 10.67
C ALA A 110 10.19 -0.02 11.08
N LYS A 111 10.75 1.18 11.35
CA LYS A 111 12.11 1.36 11.90
C LYS A 111 12.11 1.55 13.42
N LEU A 112 10.94 1.55 14.04
CA LEU A 112 10.75 1.71 15.48
C LEU A 112 10.54 0.33 16.13
N SER A 113 10.90 0.21 17.40
CA SER A 113 10.48 -0.94 18.20
C SER A 113 8.96 -0.95 18.38
N ASP A 114 8.35 -2.13 18.59
CA ASP A 114 6.89 -2.26 18.75
C ASP A 114 6.35 -1.33 19.88
N ALA A 115 7.11 -1.11 20.95
CA ALA A 115 6.73 -0.21 22.06
C ALA A 115 6.73 1.29 21.71
N GLN A 116 7.29 1.68 20.56
CA GLN A 116 7.36 3.06 20.06
C GLN A 116 6.36 3.32 18.93
N GLN A 117 5.53 2.33 18.62
CA GLN A 117 4.50 2.41 17.60
C GLN A 117 3.12 2.65 18.24
N ALA A 118 2.19 3.18 17.45
CA ALA A 118 0.78 3.26 17.82
C ALA A 118 0.02 2.23 16.98
N ASP A 119 -0.43 1.17 17.64
CA ASP A 119 -1.18 0.07 17.04
C ASP A 119 -2.68 0.35 17.10
N VAL A 120 -3.27 0.60 15.93
CA VAL A 120 -4.67 0.97 15.76
C VAL A 120 -5.24 0.35 14.50
N GLN A 121 -6.55 0.12 14.48
CA GLN A 121 -7.31 -0.14 13.27
C GLN A 121 -8.24 1.02 12.97
N LEU A 122 -8.31 1.47 11.71
CA LEU A 122 -9.15 2.62 11.33
C LEU A 122 -10.20 2.21 10.29
N ILE A 123 -11.43 2.67 10.50
CA ILE A 123 -12.53 2.54 9.55
C ILE A 123 -12.99 3.94 9.15
N PHE A 124 -12.77 4.31 7.90
CA PHE A 124 -13.36 5.50 7.30
C PHE A 124 -14.73 5.13 6.71
N SER A 125 -15.79 5.69 7.28
CA SER A 125 -17.18 5.45 6.88
C SER A 125 -17.82 6.79 6.58
N ASN A 126 -18.06 7.05 5.29
CA ASN A 126 -18.50 8.35 4.77
C ASN A 126 -17.67 9.52 5.33
N ALA A 127 -16.34 9.34 5.33
CA ALA A 127 -15.40 10.36 5.80
C ALA A 127 -14.61 10.92 4.61
N HIS A 128 -14.35 12.23 4.65
CA HIS A 128 -13.69 12.94 3.56
C HIS A 128 -12.46 13.73 4.01
N TYR A 129 -11.45 13.81 3.14
CA TYR A 129 -10.27 14.68 3.30
C TYR A 129 -9.44 14.41 4.57
N TRP A 130 -9.02 13.16 4.73
CA TRP A 130 -8.13 12.73 5.81
C TRP A 130 -6.74 12.36 5.32
N VAL A 131 -5.76 12.59 6.19
CA VAL A 131 -4.40 12.08 6.03
C VAL A 131 -4.00 11.33 7.30
N VAL A 132 -3.61 10.07 7.15
CA VAL A 132 -3.01 9.27 8.22
C VAL A 132 -1.53 9.10 7.91
N ASP A 133 -0.68 9.38 8.89
CA ASP A 133 0.76 9.38 8.69
C ASP A 133 1.51 8.70 9.84
N ARG A 134 2.38 7.74 9.51
CA ARG A 134 3.25 7.03 10.48
C ARG A 134 2.47 6.26 11.55
N MET A 135 1.39 5.58 11.17
CA MET A 135 0.66 4.69 12.09
C MET A 135 1.03 3.22 11.86
N SER A 136 0.72 2.37 12.83
CA SER A 136 0.91 0.93 12.71
C SER A 136 -0.39 0.18 12.97
N SER A 137 -0.47 -1.04 12.45
CA SER A 137 -1.47 -2.03 12.85
C SER A 137 -0.81 -3.39 12.94
N ILE A 138 -0.76 -3.96 14.14
CA ILE A 138 -0.02 -5.19 14.45
C ILE A 138 -1.00 -6.22 14.98
N ASP A 139 -1.03 -7.40 14.37
CA ASP A 139 -1.84 -8.54 14.83
C ASP A 139 -3.30 -8.19 15.20
N PRO A 140 -4.13 -7.85 14.21
CA PRO A 140 -5.50 -7.41 14.44
C PRO A 140 -6.44 -8.57 14.82
N GLY A 141 -5.95 -9.79 15.11
CA GLY A 141 -6.79 -10.90 15.58
C GLY A 141 -7.94 -11.26 14.63
N GLY A 142 -7.68 -11.35 13.33
CA GLY A 142 -8.71 -11.63 12.31
C GLY A 142 -9.49 -10.42 11.81
N VAL A 143 -9.21 -9.22 12.34
CA VAL A 143 -9.84 -7.96 11.90
C VAL A 143 -9.02 -7.33 10.75
N VAL A 144 -9.67 -6.47 9.96
CA VAL A 144 -9.02 -5.66 8.92
C VAL A 144 -8.27 -4.50 9.58
N CYS A 145 -7.02 -4.24 9.19
CA CYS A 145 -6.23 -3.13 9.73
C CYS A 145 -6.83 -1.75 9.36
N TYR A 146 -7.09 -1.52 8.08
CA TYR A 146 -7.61 -0.25 7.58
C TYR A 146 -8.74 -0.48 6.59
N THR A 147 -9.90 0.11 6.84
CA THR A 147 -11.05 0.06 5.92
C THR A 147 -11.42 1.47 5.46
N VAL A 148 -11.65 1.64 4.16
CA VAL A 148 -12.24 2.86 3.58
C VAL A 148 -13.50 2.46 2.84
N ALA A 149 -14.65 2.98 3.25
CA ALA A 149 -15.96 2.53 2.78
C ALA A 149 -17.00 3.65 2.80
N ASP A 150 -18.24 3.30 2.44
CA ASP A 150 -19.44 4.13 2.57
C ASP A 150 -19.24 5.50 1.92
N HIS A 151 -18.83 5.51 0.64
CA HIS A 151 -18.59 6.74 -0.12
C HIS A 151 -17.45 7.64 0.37
N SER A 152 -16.55 7.18 1.24
CA SER A 152 -15.39 7.97 1.70
C SER A 152 -14.50 8.46 0.56
N GLN A 153 -13.96 9.68 0.67
CA GLN A 153 -13.19 10.31 -0.43
C GLN A 153 -11.95 11.06 0.04
N ASN A 154 -10.94 11.16 -0.82
CA ASN A 154 -9.74 11.98 -0.59
C ASN A 154 -9.00 11.57 0.70
N ILE A 155 -8.79 10.27 0.88
CA ILE A 155 -8.07 9.70 2.03
C ILE A 155 -6.64 9.36 1.61
N VAL A 156 -5.66 9.81 2.38
CA VAL A 156 -4.25 9.47 2.20
C VAL A 156 -3.77 8.66 3.39
N LEU A 157 -3.29 7.45 3.15
CA LEU A 157 -2.66 6.56 4.11
C LEU A 157 -1.16 6.51 3.79
N ASN A 158 -0.35 7.20 4.57
CA ASN A 158 1.07 7.44 4.30
C ASN A 158 1.95 6.81 5.39
N ARG A 159 3.01 6.11 5.00
CA ARG A 159 4.01 5.55 5.93
C ARG A 159 3.38 4.66 7.00
N ILE A 160 2.43 3.83 6.59
CA ILE A 160 1.76 2.89 7.48
C ILE A 160 2.63 1.63 7.61
N HIS A 161 2.68 1.06 8.80
CA HIS A 161 3.33 -0.23 9.04
C HIS A 161 2.31 -1.30 9.42
N LEU A 162 2.21 -2.34 8.60
CA LEU A 162 1.41 -3.52 8.92
C LEU A 162 2.33 -4.69 9.26
N LYS A 163 2.00 -5.46 10.29
CA LYS A 163 2.78 -6.64 10.72
C LYS A 163 1.86 -7.72 11.29
N ASN A 164 2.09 -8.98 10.92
CA ASN A 164 1.32 -10.12 11.41
C ASN A 164 -0.20 -9.93 11.25
N PHE A 165 -0.63 -9.32 10.14
CA PHE A 165 -2.02 -8.94 9.96
C PHE A 165 -2.87 -10.05 9.31
N TYR A 166 -4.19 -9.97 9.45
CA TYR A 166 -5.12 -10.88 8.76
C TYR A 166 -5.51 -10.32 7.38
N ASN A 167 -6.10 -9.13 7.32
CA ASN A 167 -6.27 -8.33 6.10
C ASN A 167 -5.65 -6.95 6.34
N GLY A 168 -4.95 -6.42 5.34
CA GLY A 168 -4.29 -5.12 5.48
C GLY A 168 -5.26 -3.97 5.22
N PHE A 169 -5.20 -3.41 4.03
CA PHE A 169 -6.07 -2.33 3.57
C PHE A 169 -7.25 -2.91 2.78
N VAL A 170 -8.47 -2.49 3.10
CA VAL A 170 -9.68 -2.86 2.37
C VAL A 170 -10.42 -1.60 1.94
N ILE A 171 -10.44 -1.32 0.64
CA ILE A 171 -11.15 -0.20 0.06
C ILE A 171 -12.43 -0.73 -0.58
N LYS A 172 -13.57 -0.23 -0.12
CA LYS A 172 -14.90 -0.70 -0.53
C LYS A 172 -15.56 0.32 -1.43
N GLY A 173 -15.78 -0.07 -2.68
CA GLY A 173 -16.51 0.70 -3.68
C GLY A 173 -18.01 0.57 -3.55
N THR A 174 -18.70 1.61 -4.01
CA THR A 174 -20.15 1.73 -3.99
C THR A 174 -20.70 1.57 -5.40
N LEU A 175 -21.98 1.23 -5.52
CA LEU A 175 -22.66 1.17 -6.81
C LEU A 175 -23.02 2.57 -7.34
N ASN A 176 -23.44 3.45 -6.43
CA ASN A 176 -24.00 4.74 -6.77
C ASN A 176 -23.05 5.88 -6.40
N THR A 177 -23.17 7.00 -7.12
CA THR A 177 -22.50 8.26 -6.79
C THR A 177 -23.06 8.87 -5.50
N PRO A 178 -22.24 9.58 -4.70
CA PRO A 178 -20.78 9.75 -4.86
C PRO A 178 -20.04 8.41 -4.72
N TYR A 179 -18.89 8.21 -5.37
CA TYR A 179 -18.16 6.94 -5.23
C TYR A 179 -17.15 7.01 -4.08
N THR A 180 -16.69 5.85 -3.59
CA THR A 180 -15.43 5.78 -2.86
C THR A 180 -14.29 6.07 -3.84
N GLU A 181 -13.62 7.22 -3.68
CA GLU A 181 -12.68 7.71 -4.69
C GLU A 181 -11.53 8.57 -4.13
N ASN A 182 -10.47 8.71 -4.94
CA ASN A 182 -9.27 9.49 -4.62
C ASN A 182 -8.59 8.99 -3.33
N ILE A 183 -8.46 7.67 -3.20
CA ILE A 183 -7.80 7.02 -2.07
C ILE A 183 -6.34 6.79 -2.42
N THR A 184 -5.40 7.16 -1.56
CA THR A 184 -3.96 6.96 -1.78
C THR A 184 -3.36 6.17 -0.63
N ILE A 185 -2.73 5.04 -0.92
CA ILE A 185 -1.89 4.27 0.00
C ILE A 185 -0.45 4.43 -0.48
N GLN A 186 0.40 5.07 0.32
CA GLN A 186 1.75 5.40 -0.13
C GLN A 186 2.84 5.24 0.92
N ASN A 187 4.07 5.01 0.45
CA ASN A 187 5.29 4.98 1.25
C ASN A 187 5.20 4.05 2.47
N SER A 188 4.35 3.02 2.40
CA SER A 188 4.03 2.14 3.52
C SER A 188 4.83 0.84 3.45
N ARG A 189 5.01 0.20 4.60
CA ARG A 189 5.64 -1.11 4.70
C ARG A 189 4.65 -2.13 5.25
N ILE A 190 4.43 -3.17 4.48
CA ILE A 190 3.53 -4.28 4.77
C ILE A 190 4.42 -5.51 4.95
N ASP A 191 4.75 -5.80 6.21
CA ASP A 191 5.53 -6.97 6.61
C ASP A 191 4.70 -8.26 6.46
N PRO A 192 5.29 -9.45 6.65
CA PRO A 192 4.59 -10.71 6.43
C PRO A 192 3.21 -10.78 7.12
N MET A 193 2.25 -11.29 6.34
CA MET A 193 0.89 -11.57 6.79
C MET A 193 0.91 -12.68 7.84
N SER A 194 -0.06 -12.69 8.75
CA SER A 194 -0.24 -13.80 9.69
C SER A 194 -0.51 -15.11 8.95
N ALA A 195 -0.10 -16.24 9.53
CA ALA A 195 -0.41 -17.57 8.97
C ALA A 195 -1.91 -17.77 8.75
N ALA A 196 -2.74 -17.33 9.71
CA ALA A 196 -4.19 -17.39 9.58
C ALA A 196 -4.73 -16.55 8.41
N GLY A 197 -4.10 -15.41 8.10
CA GLY A 197 -4.43 -14.61 6.93
C GLY A 197 -4.07 -15.32 5.63
N ILE A 198 -2.89 -15.92 5.57
CA ILE A 198 -2.42 -16.69 4.42
C ILE A 198 -3.35 -17.88 4.16
N ASP A 199 -3.63 -18.70 5.19
CA ASP A 199 -4.52 -19.88 5.11
C ASP A 199 -5.94 -19.52 4.66
N ALA A 200 -6.39 -18.32 5.02
CA ALA A 200 -7.74 -17.84 4.71
C ALA A 200 -7.81 -17.01 3.43
N ASP A 201 -6.76 -17.06 2.59
CA ASP A 201 -6.70 -16.41 1.28
C ASP A 201 -6.93 -14.89 1.39
N ARG A 202 -6.22 -14.26 2.34
CA ARG A 202 -6.35 -12.83 2.62
C ARG A 202 -5.33 -12.00 1.85
N VAL A 203 -5.57 -10.68 1.83
CA VAL A 203 -4.88 -9.77 0.91
C VAL A 203 -4.29 -8.59 1.68
N ALA A 204 -3.10 -8.15 1.27
CA ALA A 204 -2.46 -6.95 1.80
C ALA A 204 -3.23 -5.68 1.42
N ILE A 205 -3.58 -5.49 0.14
CA ILE A 205 -4.42 -4.38 -0.33
C ILE A 205 -5.56 -4.91 -1.21
N LEU A 206 -6.78 -4.84 -0.71
CA LEU A 206 -7.99 -5.34 -1.37
C LEU A 206 -8.88 -4.18 -1.83
N LEU A 207 -9.20 -4.13 -3.12
CA LEU A 207 -10.24 -3.26 -3.68
C LEU A 207 -11.49 -4.09 -3.98
N THR A 208 -12.56 -3.89 -3.20
CA THR A 208 -13.76 -4.73 -3.23
C THR A 208 -15.04 -3.87 -3.16
N GLY A 209 -16.22 -4.49 -3.09
CA GLY A 209 -17.50 -3.82 -2.91
C GLY A 209 -17.90 -3.80 -1.44
N GLU A 210 -18.88 -2.96 -1.08
CA GLU A 210 -19.45 -2.93 0.29
C GLU A 210 -20.02 -4.28 0.73
N ALA A 211 -20.57 -5.02 -0.24
CA ALA A 211 -20.99 -6.39 -0.10
C ALA A 211 -20.34 -7.27 -1.18
N TRP A 212 -20.28 -8.57 -0.90
CA TRP A 212 -19.64 -9.56 -1.75
C TRP A 212 -20.25 -9.61 -3.17
N ASN A 213 -21.58 -9.50 -3.29
CA ASN A 213 -22.34 -9.72 -4.52
C ASN A 213 -23.04 -8.46 -5.05
N ILE A 214 -22.38 -7.30 -5.00
CA ILE A 214 -22.92 -6.06 -5.60
C ILE A 214 -22.01 -5.50 -6.67
N SER A 215 -22.61 -4.80 -7.64
CA SER A 215 -21.86 -3.94 -8.55
C SER A 215 -21.14 -2.84 -7.76
N ARG A 216 -19.98 -2.40 -8.23
CA ARG A 216 -19.09 -1.49 -7.52
C ARG A 216 -18.25 -0.66 -8.46
N THR A 217 -17.99 0.57 -8.07
CA THR A 217 -17.02 1.44 -8.73
C THR A 217 -16.09 2.03 -7.67
N LEU A 218 -14.78 1.95 -7.92
CA LEU A 218 -13.75 2.68 -7.17
C LEU A 218 -12.94 3.54 -8.13
N LYS A 219 -12.91 4.85 -7.91
CA LYS A 219 -12.24 5.77 -8.84
C LYS A 219 -10.93 6.29 -8.26
N ASN A 220 -9.93 6.42 -9.13
CA ASN A 220 -8.68 7.12 -8.82
C ASN A 220 -7.99 6.63 -7.54
N THR A 221 -8.02 5.31 -7.30
CA THR A 221 -7.29 4.71 -6.18
C THR A 221 -5.81 4.59 -6.56
N LYS A 222 -4.91 4.98 -5.66
CA LYS A 222 -3.47 5.00 -5.89
C LYS A 222 -2.75 4.16 -4.84
N ILE A 223 -1.91 3.24 -5.28
CA ILE A 223 -1.08 2.37 -4.44
C ILE A 223 0.37 2.61 -4.87
N LEU A 224 1.11 3.39 -4.09
CA LEU A 224 2.36 4.03 -4.52
C LEU A 224 3.53 3.76 -3.57
N ASN A 225 4.72 3.45 -4.09
CA ASN A 225 5.96 3.40 -3.28
C ASN A 225 5.87 2.52 -2.02
N ASN A 226 5.06 1.46 -2.04
CA ASN A 226 4.92 0.57 -0.89
C ASN A 226 5.90 -0.60 -0.97
N GLU A 227 6.37 -1.06 0.17
CA GLU A 227 7.05 -2.35 0.31
C GLU A 227 6.04 -3.38 0.83
N ILE A 228 5.79 -4.46 0.10
CA ILE A 228 4.86 -5.53 0.44
C ILE A 228 5.60 -6.86 0.40
N LYS A 229 5.80 -7.46 1.58
CA LYS A 229 6.63 -8.66 1.75
C LYS A 229 5.77 -9.85 2.22
N ASN A 230 5.96 -11.01 1.60
CA ASN A 230 5.44 -12.32 2.04
C ASN A 230 3.96 -12.26 2.48
N CYS A 231 3.13 -11.68 1.62
CA CYS A 231 1.68 -11.71 1.75
C CYS A 231 1.12 -12.77 0.81
N ASN A 232 -0.07 -13.31 1.09
CA ASN A 232 -0.71 -14.25 0.16
C ASN A 232 -0.97 -13.58 -1.19
N ASP A 233 -1.83 -12.55 -1.20
CA ASP A 233 -1.89 -11.58 -2.29
C ASP A 233 -1.37 -10.21 -1.85
N GLY A 234 -0.56 -9.59 -2.70
CA GLY A 234 -0.11 -8.22 -2.50
C GLY A 234 -1.24 -7.20 -2.74
N VAL A 235 -1.71 -7.11 -3.98
CA VAL A 235 -2.79 -6.19 -4.38
C VAL A 235 -3.84 -6.95 -5.19
N MET A 236 -5.11 -6.83 -4.81
CA MET A 236 -6.22 -7.47 -5.52
C MET A 236 -7.38 -6.50 -5.79
N PRO A 237 -7.58 -6.03 -7.04
CA PRO A 237 -8.86 -5.51 -7.49
C PRO A 237 -9.84 -6.68 -7.73
N LEU A 238 -10.69 -6.93 -6.75
CA LEU A 238 -11.58 -8.09 -6.70
C LEU A 238 -12.86 -7.95 -7.56
N ARG A 239 -12.99 -8.79 -8.59
CA ARG A 239 -14.28 -9.16 -9.20
C ARG A 239 -14.78 -10.47 -8.61
N HIS A 240 -16.09 -10.54 -8.41
CA HIS A 240 -16.71 -11.80 -8.02
C HIS A 240 -17.01 -12.68 -9.25
N PRO A 241 -16.54 -13.94 -9.29
CA PRO A 241 -16.71 -14.79 -10.47
C PRO A 241 -18.09 -15.44 -10.62
N ALA A 242 -18.93 -15.47 -9.58
CA ALA A 242 -20.16 -16.28 -9.58
C ALA A 242 -21.47 -15.52 -9.83
N VAL A 243 -21.46 -14.21 -10.11
CA VAL A 243 -22.70 -13.45 -10.35
C VAL A 243 -22.66 -12.76 -11.70
N SER A 244 -23.32 -13.39 -12.68
CA SER A 244 -23.57 -12.78 -13.98
C SER A 244 -24.33 -11.45 -13.80
N GLY A 245 -23.92 -10.41 -14.53
CA GLY A 245 -24.56 -9.10 -14.52
C GLY A 245 -24.07 -8.11 -13.46
N LEU A 246 -23.10 -8.46 -12.61
CA LEU A 246 -22.46 -7.47 -11.75
C LEU A 246 -21.38 -6.68 -12.50
N GLU A 247 -21.45 -5.37 -12.39
CA GLU A 247 -20.47 -4.44 -12.95
C GLU A 247 -19.42 -4.10 -11.90
N VAL A 248 -18.16 -4.34 -12.23
CA VAL A 248 -17.02 -3.97 -11.41
C VAL A 248 -16.16 -3.03 -12.25
N ASP A 249 -15.84 -1.85 -11.70
CA ASP A 249 -15.10 -0.81 -12.40
C ASP A 249 -14.07 -0.13 -11.49
N TYR A 250 -12.86 0.06 -12.02
CA TYR A 250 -11.72 0.64 -11.32
C TYR A 250 -11.05 1.79 -12.10
N PRO A 251 -11.80 2.79 -12.60
CA PRO A 251 -11.26 3.76 -13.55
C PRO A 251 -10.23 4.67 -12.88
N GLY A 252 -9.13 4.93 -13.58
CA GLY A 252 -8.03 5.77 -13.09
C GLY A 252 -7.26 5.20 -11.89
N THR A 253 -7.42 3.91 -11.58
CA THR A 253 -6.63 3.25 -10.53
C THR A 253 -5.17 3.12 -10.97
N ILE A 254 -4.22 3.41 -10.06
CA ILE A 254 -2.79 3.41 -10.32
C ILE A 254 -2.07 2.56 -9.26
N ILE A 255 -1.28 1.58 -9.71
CA ILE A 255 -0.37 0.78 -8.87
C ILE A 255 1.05 1.04 -9.38
N ASP A 256 1.82 1.87 -8.67
CA ASP A 256 3.07 2.43 -9.20
C ASP A 256 4.22 2.42 -8.19
N CYS A 257 5.44 2.12 -8.66
CA CYS A 257 6.67 2.15 -7.87
C CYS A 257 6.65 1.29 -6.59
N ASN A 258 5.86 0.22 -6.54
CA ASN A 258 5.83 -0.68 -5.38
C ASN A 258 6.89 -1.78 -5.50
N HIS A 259 7.40 -2.22 -4.35
CA HIS A 259 8.20 -3.43 -4.20
C HIS A 259 7.29 -4.50 -3.59
N ILE A 260 6.90 -5.50 -4.39
CA ILE A 260 5.95 -6.55 -3.95
C ILE A 260 6.62 -7.89 -4.16
N TYR A 261 6.93 -8.60 -3.08
CA TYR A 261 7.81 -9.75 -3.18
C TYR A 261 7.59 -10.84 -2.14
N VAL A 262 8.10 -12.01 -2.51
CA VAL A 262 8.18 -13.20 -1.67
C VAL A 262 9.64 -13.60 -1.55
N ASP A 263 10.09 -13.98 -0.37
CA ASP A 263 11.44 -14.52 -0.17
C ASP A 263 11.43 -15.93 0.43
N SER A 264 12.62 -16.46 0.67
CA SER A 264 12.84 -17.83 1.15
C SER A 264 12.21 -18.13 2.51
N ASP A 265 11.76 -17.11 3.26
CA ASP A 265 11.13 -17.31 4.57
C ASP A 265 9.77 -18.03 4.46
N VAL A 266 9.14 -18.04 3.27
CA VAL A 266 7.83 -18.66 3.04
C VAL A 266 7.83 -19.70 1.92
N TYR A 267 9.01 -20.09 1.43
CA TYR A 267 9.15 -21.17 0.44
C TYR A 267 9.00 -22.54 1.08
N THR A 268 8.50 -23.50 0.29
CA THR A 268 8.19 -24.86 0.76
C THR A 268 8.54 -25.94 -0.26
N ASP A 269 8.61 -27.18 0.23
CA ASP A 269 8.81 -28.39 -0.57
C ASP A 269 7.54 -28.88 -1.31
N GLY A 270 6.42 -28.15 -1.18
CA GLY A 270 5.11 -28.53 -1.72
C GLY A 270 4.33 -29.55 -0.87
N ASN A 271 4.84 -29.93 0.31
CA ASN A 271 4.19 -30.83 1.27
C ASN A 271 3.95 -30.14 2.63
N GLY A 272 3.92 -28.81 2.66
CA GLY A 272 3.76 -28.02 3.88
C GLY A 272 5.01 -27.92 4.74
N ASN A 273 6.20 -28.30 4.23
CA ASN A 273 7.46 -28.10 4.95
C ASN A 273 8.24 -26.93 4.37
N TYR A 274 8.73 -26.04 5.23
CA TYR A 274 9.61 -24.96 4.83
C TYR A 274 10.88 -25.48 4.13
N ASP A 275 11.18 -24.90 2.98
CA ASP A 275 12.41 -25.13 2.23
C ASP A 275 12.83 -23.80 1.60
N PRO A 276 13.95 -23.18 2.01
CA PRO A 276 14.40 -21.91 1.46
C PRO A 276 14.76 -21.97 -0.04
N ASN A 277 14.89 -23.16 -0.63
CA ASN A 277 15.07 -23.37 -2.06
C ASN A 277 13.82 -24.00 -2.72
N GLY A 278 12.71 -24.00 -1.99
CA GLY A 278 11.44 -24.59 -2.40
C GLY A 278 10.94 -24.03 -3.73
N LEU A 279 10.35 -24.91 -4.54
CA LEU A 279 9.66 -24.51 -5.78
C LEU A 279 8.20 -24.10 -5.52
N TRP A 280 7.76 -24.19 -4.26
CA TRP A 280 6.47 -23.74 -3.78
C TRP A 280 6.61 -22.65 -2.72
N ALA A 281 5.52 -21.95 -2.41
CA ALA A 281 5.43 -21.00 -1.31
C ALA A 281 4.03 -20.96 -0.70
N TRP A 282 3.92 -20.51 0.55
CA TRP A 282 2.64 -20.15 1.18
C TRP A 282 2.19 -18.75 0.79
N THR A 283 2.07 -18.52 -0.51
CA THR A 283 1.61 -17.25 -1.10
C THR A 283 0.98 -17.50 -2.46
N GLU A 284 0.31 -16.51 -3.02
CA GLU A 284 -0.39 -16.61 -4.30
C GLU A 284 0.22 -15.65 -5.34
N ASN A 285 -0.10 -14.35 -5.30
CA ASN A 285 0.29 -13.41 -6.36
C ASN A 285 0.75 -12.03 -5.83
N ALA A 286 1.58 -11.32 -6.61
CA ALA A 286 1.92 -9.93 -6.28
C ALA A 286 0.71 -9.03 -6.55
N ILE A 287 0.17 -9.17 -7.76
CA ILE A 287 -1.02 -8.46 -8.22
C ILE A 287 -1.99 -9.47 -8.83
N ASP A 288 -3.10 -9.70 -8.15
CA ASP A 288 -4.19 -10.58 -8.58
C ASP A 288 -5.32 -9.74 -9.18
N LEU A 289 -5.31 -9.58 -10.50
CA LEU A 289 -6.30 -8.78 -11.21
C LEU A 289 -7.56 -9.61 -11.44
N LYS A 290 -8.61 -9.32 -10.69
CA LYS A 290 -9.93 -9.89 -10.96
C LYS A 290 -10.84 -8.90 -11.69
N GLY A 291 -10.53 -7.60 -11.73
CA GLY A 291 -11.21 -6.63 -12.58
C GLY A 291 -10.32 -5.47 -13.04
N GLY A 292 -10.83 -4.67 -13.97
CA GLY A 292 -10.14 -3.51 -14.54
C GLY A 292 -11.09 -2.33 -14.77
N SER A 293 -10.74 -1.41 -15.66
CA SER A 293 -11.63 -0.28 -15.98
C SER A 293 -12.62 -0.63 -17.10
N ASN A 294 -13.85 -0.15 -17.01
CA ASN A 294 -14.80 -0.17 -18.11
C ASN A 294 -14.61 0.99 -19.10
N ASP A 295 -13.84 2.04 -18.74
CA ASP A 295 -13.54 3.18 -19.59
C ASP A 295 -12.13 3.07 -20.21
N PRO A 296 -12.01 2.82 -21.53
CA PRO A 296 -10.71 2.75 -22.18
C PRO A 296 -9.94 4.07 -22.18
N ASN A 297 -10.62 5.22 -21.97
CA ASN A 297 -9.96 6.53 -21.87
C ASN A 297 -9.47 6.84 -20.44
N ASN A 298 -9.88 6.06 -19.45
CA ASN A 298 -9.42 6.16 -18.07
C ASN A 298 -9.00 4.79 -17.51
N PRO A 299 -8.02 4.12 -18.14
CA PRO A 299 -7.63 2.76 -17.82
C PRO A 299 -7.04 2.66 -16.41
N MET A 300 -7.01 1.44 -15.87
CA MET A 300 -6.14 1.13 -14.73
C MET A 300 -4.69 1.08 -15.22
N ILE A 301 -3.75 1.59 -14.43
CA ILE A 301 -2.32 1.64 -14.76
C ILE A 301 -1.52 0.90 -13.70
N ILE A 302 -0.64 0.00 -14.13
CA ILE A 302 0.29 -0.75 -13.29
C ILE A 302 1.69 -0.52 -13.85
N SER A 303 2.51 0.26 -13.14
CA SER A 303 3.81 0.68 -13.66
C SER A 303 4.94 0.73 -12.66
N ASN A 304 6.18 0.61 -13.15
CA ASN A 304 7.40 0.83 -12.35
C ASN A 304 7.49 -0.02 -11.06
N ASN A 305 6.74 -1.13 -10.98
CA ASN A 305 6.78 -2.00 -9.81
C ASN A 305 7.92 -3.03 -9.96
N TYR A 306 8.51 -3.41 -8.84
CA TYR A 306 9.44 -4.52 -8.73
C TYR A 306 8.69 -5.70 -8.11
N LEU A 307 8.51 -6.77 -8.89
CA LEU A 307 7.76 -7.96 -8.48
C LEU A 307 8.67 -9.19 -8.56
N TRP A 308 8.87 -9.92 -7.46
CA TRP A 308 9.76 -11.08 -7.49
C TRP A 308 9.45 -12.15 -6.43
N GLY A 309 10.02 -13.34 -6.67
CA GLY A 309 10.04 -14.42 -5.69
C GLY A 309 8.81 -15.33 -5.69
N TYR A 310 7.85 -15.12 -6.60
CA TYR A 310 6.61 -15.90 -6.59
C TYR A 310 6.86 -17.35 -7.01
N ARG A 311 6.25 -18.30 -6.30
CA ARG A 311 6.36 -19.75 -6.51
C ARG A 311 4.97 -20.35 -6.64
N ARG A 312 4.88 -21.62 -7.03
CA ARG A 312 3.60 -22.32 -7.01
C ARG A 312 3.04 -22.33 -5.58
N THR A 313 1.77 -22.06 -5.40
CA THR A 313 1.17 -22.09 -4.06
C THR A 313 1.17 -23.50 -3.51
N ASP A 314 1.66 -23.66 -2.28
CA ASP A 314 1.49 -24.88 -1.49
C ASP A 314 0.18 -24.80 -0.72
N THR A 315 -0.82 -25.55 -1.15
CA THR A 315 -2.18 -25.54 -0.59
C THR A 315 -2.28 -26.21 0.78
N ASN A 316 -1.19 -26.73 1.36
CA ASN A 316 -1.18 -27.23 2.74
C ASN A 316 -1.14 -26.10 3.79
N GLY A 317 -0.82 -24.88 3.40
CA GLY A 317 -0.76 -23.70 4.28
C GLY A 317 -0.81 -22.36 3.53
N GLY A 318 -1.32 -22.38 2.30
CA GLY A 318 -1.45 -21.24 1.39
C GLY A 318 -2.85 -21.18 0.78
N GLY A 319 -3.14 -20.09 0.06
CA GLY A 319 -4.43 -19.81 -0.57
C GLY A 319 -4.88 -20.81 -1.65
N SER A 320 -5.72 -20.32 -2.57
CA SER A 320 -6.57 -21.17 -3.42
C SER A 320 -5.84 -22.10 -4.41
N GLY A 321 -4.57 -21.81 -4.74
CA GLY A 321 -3.68 -22.74 -5.44
C GLY A 321 -3.12 -22.20 -6.75
N SER A 322 -2.43 -21.06 -6.70
CA SER A 322 -1.86 -20.42 -7.89
C SER A 322 -0.60 -21.09 -8.43
N TRP A 323 -0.34 -20.84 -9.72
CA TRP A 323 0.89 -21.26 -10.38
C TRP A 323 2.07 -20.31 -10.13
N GLY A 324 1.92 -19.32 -9.25
CA GLY A 324 2.97 -18.36 -8.91
C GLY A 324 3.35 -17.35 -9.98
N PRO A 325 2.42 -16.78 -10.78
CA PRO A 325 2.73 -15.57 -11.52
C PRO A 325 2.92 -14.38 -10.59
N ALA A 326 3.85 -13.50 -10.93
CA ALA A 326 3.97 -12.22 -10.25
C ALA A 326 2.69 -11.37 -10.44
N SER A 327 2.10 -11.39 -11.63
CA SER A 327 0.77 -10.83 -11.85
C SER A 327 -0.12 -11.80 -12.62
N ASP A 328 -1.31 -12.07 -12.07
CA ASP A 328 -2.35 -12.86 -12.75
C ASP A 328 -3.55 -11.98 -13.09
N GLY A 329 -4.22 -12.32 -14.19
CA GLY A 329 -5.42 -11.67 -14.66
C GLY A 329 -6.51 -12.69 -14.87
N HIS A 330 -7.59 -12.57 -14.13
CA HIS A 330 -8.76 -13.43 -14.19
C HIS A 330 -9.97 -12.70 -14.77
N TYR A 331 -10.99 -13.46 -15.16
CA TYR A 331 -12.38 -12.97 -15.14
C TYR A 331 -12.65 -11.70 -15.98
N HIS A 332 -12.23 -11.69 -17.25
CA HIS A 332 -12.43 -10.58 -18.18
C HIS A 332 -11.91 -9.22 -17.65
N VAL A 333 -10.67 -9.14 -17.14
CA VAL A 333 -10.00 -7.87 -16.86
C VAL A 333 -9.97 -6.98 -18.11
N LYS A 334 -10.48 -5.75 -18.00
CA LYS A 334 -10.62 -4.78 -19.11
C LYS A 334 -9.77 -3.54 -18.90
N ASN A 335 -9.30 -2.95 -20.00
CA ASN A 335 -8.65 -1.64 -20.06
C ASN A 335 -7.61 -1.42 -18.94
N VAL A 336 -6.60 -2.30 -18.90
CA VAL A 336 -5.46 -2.19 -18.00
C VAL A 336 -4.19 -1.95 -18.82
N ILE A 337 -3.37 -1.00 -18.40
CA ILE A 337 -2.04 -0.74 -18.95
C ILE A 337 -1.01 -1.26 -17.95
N ILE A 338 -0.23 -2.25 -18.36
CA ILE A 338 0.91 -2.78 -17.58
C ILE A 338 2.18 -2.39 -18.32
N LYS A 339 3.03 -1.55 -17.72
CA LYS A 339 4.23 -1.01 -18.38
C LYS A 339 5.39 -0.82 -17.41
N ASP A 340 6.61 -0.93 -17.89
CA ASP A 340 7.82 -0.53 -17.14
C ASP A 340 7.99 -1.23 -15.76
N ASN A 341 7.37 -2.41 -15.56
CA ASN A 341 7.55 -3.22 -14.35
C ASN A 341 8.75 -4.15 -14.52
N VAL A 342 9.48 -4.38 -13.43
CA VAL A 342 10.58 -5.35 -13.36
C VAL A 342 10.07 -6.61 -12.68
N ILE A 343 10.06 -7.71 -13.42
CA ILE A 343 9.64 -9.03 -12.91
C ILE A 343 10.80 -10.00 -13.05
N PHE A 344 11.20 -10.60 -11.94
CA PHE A 344 12.30 -11.57 -11.91
C PHE A 344 12.07 -12.63 -10.84
N ASP A 345 12.85 -13.71 -10.90
CA ASP A 345 12.83 -14.82 -9.94
C ASP A 345 11.41 -15.25 -9.52
N SER A 346 10.51 -15.38 -10.48
CA SER A 346 9.13 -15.81 -10.26
C SER A 346 8.83 -16.99 -11.17
N ASN A 347 8.02 -17.94 -10.71
CA ASN A 347 7.68 -19.13 -11.49
C ASN A 347 7.02 -18.75 -12.82
N ARG A 348 6.22 -17.68 -12.80
CA ARG A 348 5.68 -17.04 -14.01
C ARG A 348 5.75 -15.51 -13.89
N GLY A 349 5.81 -14.83 -15.03
CA GLY A 349 5.83 -13.37 -15.08
C GLY A 349 4.43 -12.77 -14.96
N ILE A 350 3.79 -12.58 -16.11
CA ILE A 350 2.40 -12.09 -16.22
C ILE A 350 1.56 -13.21 -16.85
N CYS A 351 0.43 -13.52 -16.25
CA CYS A 351 -0.55 -14.47 -16.77
C CYS A 351 -1.89 -13.77 -16.96
N PHE A 352 -2.62 -14.20 -18.00
CA PHE A 352 -4.04 -13.92 -18.14
C PHE A 352 -4.71 -15.26 -18.38
N SER A 353 -5.53 -15.68 -17.43
CA SER A 353 -6.25 -16.94 -17.48
C SER A 353 -7.71 -16.69 -17.16
N ASP A 354 -8.60 -17.03 -18.09
CA ASP A 354 -10.04 -16.97 -17.84
C ASP A 354 -10.51 -18.37 -17.47
N PRO A 355 -10.86 -18.66 -16.20
CA PRO A 355 -11.30 -20.01 -15.82
C PRO A 355 -12.64 -20.40 -16.45
N GLY A 356 -13.33 -19.46 -17.13
CA GLY A 356 -14.62 -19.65 -17.78
C GLY A 356 -14.69 -19.24 -19.25
N GLY A 357 -13.53 -19.12 -19.94
CA GLY A 357 -13.44 -18.83 -21.38
C GLY A 357 -13.66 -20.05 -22.27
#